data_AF-A0AAW1CAJ5-F1
#
_entry.id   AF-A0AAW1CAJ5-F1
#
_cell.length_a   1.000
_cell.length_b   1.000
_cell.length_c   1.000
_cell.angle_alpha   90.00
_cell.angle_beta   90.00
_cell.angle_gamma   90.00
#
_symmetry.space_group_name_H-M   'P 1'
#
loop_
_entity.id
_entity.type
_entity.pdbx_description
1 polymer ?
#
loop_
_entity_poly.entity_id
_entity_poly.type
_entity_poly.pdbx_seq_one_letter_code
_entity_poly.pdbx_strand_id
1 'polypeptide(L)'
;MQVVEVADCKEGDACGYVQDLSLDLQIGVIKSWLLLGSQDAAHDLETMKKYKVTHVLNVAYGVENAFPNDFTYKTIPVLDLPETDITSCFPECFEFIEQIKLKGGVVLVHCNAGVSRAAAIIIGFLMYSEGLNFAMAFSVEVASAFPTAGKSGTSALFESDGLRQEGGGSGVHAAGLGKWLPSLWSCRSLPLLWVLSQWH
;
A
#
# COMPACT_ATOMS: atom_id res chain seq x y z
N MET A 1 -0.28 36.65 51.01
CA MET A 1 -1.75 36.60 50.82
C MET A 1 -1.95 36.67 49.30
N GLN A 2 -2.16 35.56 48.59
CA GLN A 2 -3.48 34.90 48.34
C GLN A 2 -4.52 35.93 47.86
N VAL A 3 -5.27 35.79 46.76
CA VAL A 3 -5.66 34.63 45.91
C VAL A 3 -6.40 35.15 44.64
N VAL A 4 -6.38 34.31 43.58
CA VAL A 4 -7.36 33.97 42.48
C VAL A 4 -8.63 34.83 42.24
N GLU A 5 -9.25 34.96 41.05
CA GLU A 5 -9.69 34.01 39.98
C GLU A 5 -9.77 34.71 38.58
N VAL A 6 -9.55 34.13 37.39
CA VAL A 6 -10.08 33.00 36.54
C VAL A 6 -11.26 33.35 35.60
N ALA A 7 -11.16 32.85 34.35
CA ALA A 7 -12.16 32.60 33.27
C ALA A 7 -12.20 33.63 32.11
N ASP A 8 -12.28 33.28 30.82
CA ASP A 8 -12.31 32.03 30.04
C ASP A 8 -12.06 32.39 28.55
N CYS A 9 -11.32 31.57 27.80
CA CYS A 9 -11.37 31.47 26.35
C CYS A 9 -10.90 30.07 25.89
N LYS A 10 -11.77 29.08 26.13
CA LYS A 10 -12.08 27.87 25.35
C LYS A 10 -10.99 27.19 24.50
N GLU A 11 -10.76 25.93 24.88
CA GLU A 11 -10.16 24.83 24.10
C GLU A 11 -10.65 24.75 22.65
N GLY A 12 -9.68 24.71 21.75
CA GLY A 12 -9.82 24.26 20.37
C GLY A 12 -8.64 23.35 20.06
N ASP A 13 -8.92 22.05 20.11
CA ASP A 13 -8.11 20.89 19.77
C ASP A 13 -6.94 21.16 18.80
N ALA A 14 -5.76 21.43 19.36
CA ALA A 14 -4.51 21.36 18.62
C ALA A 14 -4.10 19.89 18.60
N CYS A 15 -4.57 19.14 17.60
CA CYS A 15 -4.02 17.82 17.29
C CYS A 15 -2.53 18.00 17.07
N GLY A 16 -1.74 17.67 18.10
CA GLY A 16 -0.30 17.78 18.09
C GLY A 16 0.26 16.83 17.05
N TYR A 17 0.61 17.35 15.88
CA TYR A 17 1.47 16.63 14.96
C TYR A 17 2.85 16.56 15.62
N VAL A 18 3.16 15.44 16.26
CA VAL A 18 4.54 15.12 16.59
C VAL A 18 5.24 14.96 15.26
N GLN A 19 6.06 15.93 14.91
CA GLN A 19 6.91 15.86 13.72
C GLN A 19 7.96 14.79 14.01
N ASP A 20 7.61 13.54 13.70
CA ASP A 20 8.57 12.46 13.69
C ASP A 20 9.53 12.74 12.54
N LEU A 21 10.75 13.14 12.89
CA LEU A 21 11.83 13.43 11.95
C LEU A 21 12.62 12.15 11.62
N SER A 22 12.14 10.97 12.05
CA SER A 22 12.70 9.71 11.58
C SER A 22 12.32 9.54 10.11
N LEU A 23 13.35 9.48 9.25
CA LEU A 23 13.13 9.12 7.85
C LEU A 23 12.54 7.71 7.82
N ASP A 24 11.37 7.56 7.21
CA ASP A 24 10.71 6.26 7.03
C ASP A 24 11.39 5.50 5.87
N LEU A 25 12.69 5.21 6.01
CA LEU A 25 13.49 4.42 5.07
C LEU A 25 13.11 2.93 5.07
N GLN A 26 12.03 2.56 5.75
CA GLN A 26 11.58 1.18 5.85
C GLN A 26 10.98 0.73 4.51
N ILE A 27 11.66 -0.24 3.90
CA ILE A 27 11.18 -0.98 2.75
C ILE A 27 10.50 -2.27 3.23
N GLY A 28 9.21 -2.41 2.92
CA GLY A 28 8.48 -3.66 3.07
C GLY A 28 8.86 -4.63 1.96
N VAL A 29 9.42 -5.79 2.30
CA VAL A 29 9.82 -6.80 1.30
C VAL A 29 8.70 -7.81 1.16
N ILE A 30 7.81 -7.59 0.19
CA ILE A 30 6.69 -8.52 -0.09
C ILE A 30 7.22 -9.79 -0.74
N LYS A 31 8.08 -9.62 -1.75
CA LYS A 31 8.85 -10.69 -2.40
C LYS A 31 10.24 -10.18 -2.70
N SER A 32 11.16 -11.08 -3.05
CA SER A 32 12.53 -10.72 -3.44
C SER A 32 12.62 -9.71 -4.60
N TRP A 33 11.56 -9.57 -5.39
CA TRP A 33 11.45 -8.68 -6.54
C TRP A 33 10.32 -7.63 -6.41
N LEU A 34 9.51 -7.66 -5.35
CA LEU A 34 8.37 -6.76 -5.13
C LEU A 34 8.49 -6.11 -3.76
N LEU A 35 8.68 -4.79 -3.77
CA LEU A 35 8.95 -3.98 -2.59
C LEU A 35 7.87 -2.90 -2.41
N LEU A 36 7.57 -2.58 -1.15
CA LEU A 36 6.71 -1.49 -0.71
C LEU A 36 7.57 -0.43 -0.02
N GLY A 37 7.31 0.85 -0.28
CA GLY A 37 8.03 1.92 0.41
C GLY A 37 7.30 3.27 0.44
N SER A 38 7.86 4.18 1.22
CA SER A 38 7.50 5.59 1.27
C SER A 38 8.24 6.40 0.19
N GLN A 39 7.90 7.67 0.04
CA GLN A 39 8.67 8.62 -0.76
C GLN A 39 10.10 8.74 -0.23
N ASP A 40 10.32 8.79 1.08
CA ASP A 40 11.65 8.92 1.68
C ASP A 40 12.57 7.76 1.25
N ALA A 41 12.04 6.54 1.27
CA ALA A 41 12.78 5.37 0.81
C ALA A 41 13.03 5.40 -0.72
N ALA A 42 12.10 5.94 -1.51
CA ALA A 42 12.26 6.13 -2.96
C ALA A 42 13.23 7.27 -3.32
N HIS A 43 13.46 8.21 -2.40
CA HIS A 43 14.38 9.34 -2.52
C HIS A 43 15.75 9.08 -1.88
N ASP A 44 15.98 7.88 -1.34
CA ASP A 44 17.28 7.45 -0.82
C ASP A 44 17.99 6.48 -1.77
N LEU A 45 19.06 6.96 -2.41
CA LEU A 45 19.81 6.19 -3.41
C LEU A 45 20.49 4.95 -2.81
N GLU A 46 20.96 5.04 -1.57
CA GLU A 46 21.65 3.94 -0.90
C GLU A 46 20.67 2.79 -0.61
N THR A 47 19.48 3.09 -0.09
CA THR A 47 18.39 2.14 0.12
C THR A 47 17.98 1.50 -1.20
N MET A 48 17.73 2.29 -2.24
CA MET A 48 17.35 1.79 -3.57
C MET A 48 18.41 0.81 -4.13
N LYS A 49 19.70 1.14 -4.01
CA LYS A 49 20.82 0.27 -4.44
C LYS A 49 20.97 -0.96 -3.56
N LYS A 50 20.80 -0.84 -2.25
CA LYS A 50 20.86 -1.95 -1.27
C LYS A 50 19.82 -3.02 -1.60
N TYR A 51 18.61 -2.61 -1.96
CA TYR A 51 17.54 -3.53 -2.37
C TYR A 51 17.58 -3.89 -3.86
N LYS A 52 18.59 -3.42 -4.60
CA LYS A 52 18.78 -3.69 -6.03
C LYS A 52 17.56 -3.32 -6.87
N VAL A 53 16.88 -2.23 -6.50
CA VAL A 53 15.75 -1.70 -7.25
C VAL A 53 16.20 -1.44 -8.69
N THR A 54 15.40 -1.86 -9.66
CA THR A 54 15.64 -1.54 -11.07
C THR A 54 14.52 -0.67 -11.64
N HIS A 55 13.32 -0.81 -11.10
CA HIS A 55 12.14 -0.08 -11.53
C HIS A 55 11.37 0.48 -10.33
N VAL A 56 10.73 1.63 -10.54
CA VAL A 56 9.91 2.29 -9.52
C VAL A 56 8.53 2.57 -10.08
N LEU A 57 7.50 2.12 -9.35
CA LEU A 57 6.11 2.48 -9.57
C LEU A 57 5.72 3.55 -8.54
N ASN A 58 5.69 4.80 -9.00
CA ASN A 58 5.28 5.96 -8.22
C ASN A 58 3.77 6.17 -8.38
N VAL A 59 2.98 5.85 -7.35
CA VAL A 59 1.53 6.10 -7.35
C VAL A 59 1.12 7.31 -6.52
N ALA A 60 2.07 8.20 -6.21
CA ALA A 60 1.80 9.42 -5.48
C ALA A 60 1.47 10.61 -6.40
N TYR A 61 0.48 11.39 -5.98
CA TYR A 61 0.23 12.71 -6.55
C TYR A 61 1.23 13.74 -6.00
N GLY A 62 1.87 14.49 -6.90
CA GLY A 62 2.77 15.60 -6.53
C GLY A 62 4.18 15.19 -6.07
N VAL A 63 4.55 13.92 -6.19
CA VAL A 63 5.88 13.41 -5.82
C VAL A 63 6.72 13.19 -7.07
N GLU A 64 7.87 13.86 -7.13
CA GLU A 64 8.82 13.73 -8.23
C GLU A 64 9.70 12.49 -8.10
N ASN A 65 10.23 12.02 -9.23
CA ASN A 65 11.14 10.88 -9.29
C ASN A 65 12.57 11.37 -9.02
N ALA A 66 13.20 10.94 -7.92
CA ALA A 66 14.50 11.46 -7.49
C ALA A 66 15.68 11.08 -8.39
N PHE A 67 15.67 9.88 -8.98
CA PHE A 67 16.84 9.32 -9.67
C PHE A 67 16.51 8.82 -11.10
N PRO A 68 15.95 9.66 -11.97
CA PRO A 68 15.45 9.24 -13.29
C PRO A 68 16.52 8.68 -14.23
N ASN A 69 17.81 8.93 -13.94
CA ASN A 69 18.94 8.42 -14.71
C ASN A 69 19.43 7.04 -14.23
N ASP A 70 19.10 6.64 -13.00
CA ASP A 70 19.57 5.40 -12.36
C ASP A 70 18.52 4.28 -12.39
N PHE A 71 17.22 4.62 -12.43
CA PHE A 71 16.12 3.65 -12.39
C PHE A 71 15.06 3.96 -13.45
N THR A 72 14.29 2.92 -13.84
CA THR A 72 13.16 3.09 -14.75
C THR A 72 11.89 3.39 -13.96
N TYR A 73 11.27 4.54 -14.22
CA TYR A 73 10.07 4.97 -13.51
C TYR A 73 8.80 4.74 -14.32
N LYS A 74 7.72 4.43 -13.61
CA LYS A 74 6.35 4.64 -14.07
C LYS A 74 5.61 5.43 -13.00
N THR A 75 5.05 6.57 -13.38
CA THR A 75 4.30 7.45 -12.48
C THR A 75 2.83 7.43 -12.87
N ILE A 76 1.96 7.02 -11.94
CA ILE A 76 0.52 7.08 -12.07
C ILE A 76 -0.01 7.92 -10.91
N PRO A 77 -0.26 9.22 -11.11
CA PRO A 77 -0.59 10.11 -10.00
C PRO A 77 -1.99 9.79 -9.46
N VAL A 78 -2.06 9.25 -8.23
CA VAL A 78 -3.32 8.95 -7.53
C VAL A 78 -3.42 9.83 -6.28
N LEU A 79 -4.57 10.49 -6.11
CA LEU A 79 -4.88 11.26 -4.89
C LEU A 79 -5.13 10.31 -3.72
N ASP A 80 -4.67 10.66 -2.53
CA ASP A 80 -4.90 9.90 -1.29
C ASP A 80 -6.22 10.33 -0.63
N LEU A 81 -7.31 10.23 -1.38
CA LEU A 81 -8.63 10.63 -0.92
C LEU A 81 -9.60 9.45 -1.01
N PRO A 82 -10.51 9.27 -0.04
CA PRO A 82 -11.49 8.17 -0.05
C PRO A 82 -12.35 8.11 -1.32
N GLU A 83 -12.61 9.26 -1.94
CA GLU A 83 -13.42 9.38 -3.16
C GLU A 83 -12.63 9.00 -4.43
N THR A 84 -11.32 8.80 -4.32
CA THR A 84 -10.46 8.47 -5.47
C THR A 84 -10.57 6.99 -5.79
N ASP A 85 -11.06 6.67 -6.99
CA ASP A 85 -11.08 5.30 -7.49
C ASP A 85 -9.68 4.85 -7.93
N ILE A 86 -8.94 4.26 -6.98
CA ILE A 86 -7.63 3.66 -7.24
C ILE A 86 -7.72 2.41 -8.14
N THR A 87 -8.88 1.75 -8.23
CA THR A 87 -9.00 0.51 -9.00
C THR A 87 -8.87 0.76 -10.51
N SER A 88 -9.20 1.97 -10.95
CA SER A 88 -9.03 2.42 -12.33
C SER A 88 -7.57 2.31 -12.83
N CYS A 89 -6.58 2.45 -11.94
CA CYS A 89 -5.16 2.35 -12.30
C CYS A 89 -4.58 0.94 -12.15
N PHE A 90 -5.32 0.00 -11.54
CA PHE A 90 -4.84 -1.38 -11.33
C PHE A 90 -4.35 -2.05 -12.61
N PRO A 91 -5.05 -1.96 -13.76
CA PRO A 91 -4.62 -2.69 -14.94
C PRO A 91 -3.23 -2.27 -15.40
N GLU A 92 -2.99 -0.96 -15.39
CA GLU A 92 -1.73 -0.36 -15.81
C GLU A 92 -0.59 -0.62 -14.82
N CYS A 93 -0.89 -0.57 -13.51
CA CYS A 93 0.05 -0.91 -12.45
C CYS A 93 0.45 -2.39 -12.49
N PHE A 94 -0.51 -3.30 -12.66
CA PHE A 94 -0.27 -4.74 -12.65
C PHE A 94 0.53 -5.17 -13.87
N GLU A 95 0.21 -4.64 -15.04
CA GLU A 95 0.98 -4.90 -16.26
C GLU A 95 2.45 -4.48 -16.09
N PHE A 96 2.70 -3.30 -15.51
CA PHE A 96 4.07 -2.84 -15.24
C PHE A 96 4.81 -3.79 -14.28
N ILE A 97 4.18 -4.18 -13.17
CA ILE A 97 4.76 -5.10 -12.18
C ILE A 97 5.06 -6.47 -12.83
N GLU A 98 4.13 -7.03 -13.62
CA GLU A 98 4.34 -8.31 -14.31
C GLU A 98 5.50 -8.26 -15.30
N GLN A 99 5.60 -7.20 -16.10
CA GLN A 99 6.68 -7.05 -17.07
C GLN A 99 8.06 -7.04 -16.39
N ILE A 100 8.18 -6.42 -15.22
CA ILE A 100 9.44 -6.36 -14.46
C ILE A 100 9.77 -7.72 -13.86
N LYS A 101 8.78 -8.39 -13.27
CA LYS A 101 8.91 -9.76 -12.78
C LYS A 101 9.44 -10.70 -13.87
N LEU A 102 8.87 -10.63 -15.07
CA LEU A 102 9.27 -11.47 -16.22
C LEU A 102 10.70 -11.18 -16.70
N LYS A 103 11.16 -9.93 -16.58
CA LYS A 103 12.53 -9.52 -16.90
C LYS A 103 13.54 -9.81 -15.79
N GLY A 104 13.11 -10.36 -14.65
CA GLY A 104 13.96 -10.61 -13.48
C GLY A 104 14.42 -9.34 -12.77
N GLY A 105 13.69 -8.22 -12.93
CA GLY A 105 13.96 -6.97 -12.23
C GLY A 105 13.36 -6.92 -10.82
N VAL A 106 13.66 -5.85 -10.09
CA VAL A 106 13.10 -5.56 -8.76
C VAL A 106 12.31 -4.27 -8.87
N VAL A 107 11.03 -4.32 -8.49
CA VAL A 107 10.13 -3.17 -8.49
C VAL A 107 9.90 -2.66 -7.08
N LEU A 108 10.05 -1.35 -6.90
CA LEU A 108 9.59 -0.62 -5.72
C LEU A 108 8.27 0.07 -6.05
N VAL A 109 7.20 -0.26 -5.31
CA VAL A 109 5.92 0.47 -5.36
C VAL A 109 5.88 1.43 -4.18
N HIS A 110 5.72 2.72 -4.45
CA HIS A 110 5.64 3.74 -3.40
C HIS A 110 4.53 4.76 -3.64
N CYS A 111 4.08 5.37 -2.54
CA CYS A 111 3.28 6.59 -2.56
C CYS A 111 3.97 7.66 -1.69
N ASN A 112 3.23 8.42 -0.87
CA ASN A 112 3.85 9.34 0.09
C ASN A 112 4.38 8.56 1.29
N ALA A 113 3.49 7.96 2.09
CA ALA A 113 3.87 7.20 3.29
C ALA A 113 4.12 5.71 3.03
N GLY A 114 3.69 5.18 1.89
CA GLY A 114 3.75 3.74 1.61
C GLY A 114 2.68 2.91 2.32
N VAL A 115 1.61 3.54 2.85
CA VAL A 115 0.59 2.89 3.70
C VAL A 115 -0.75 2.68 2.98
N SER A 116 -1.18 3.60 2.13
CA SER A 116 -2.53 3.58 1.52
C SER A 116 -2.48 3.13 0.06
N ARG A 117 -2.18 4.06 -0.86
CA ARG A 117 -2.18 3.80 -2.32
C ARG A 117 -1.25 2.66 -2.74
N ALA A 118 0.00 2.68 -2.29
CA ALA A 118 0.99 1.66 -2.67
C ALA A 118 0.62 0.27 -2.12
N ALA A 119 0.15 0.19 -0.87
CA ALA A 119 -0.36 -1.04 -0.26
C ALA A 119 -1.54 -1.61 -1.05
N ALA A 120 -2.53 -0.78 -1.38
CA ALA A 120 -3.69 -1.18 -2.17
C ALA A 120 -3.31 -1.78 -3.54
N ILE A 121 -2.31 -1.19 -4.23
CA ILE A 121 -1.77 -1.75 -5.47
C ILE A 121 -1.15 -3.14 -5.24
N ILE A 122 -0.36 -3.31 -4.18
CA ILE A 122 0.28 -4.59 -3.87
C ILE A 122 -0.75 -5.66 -3.53
N ILE A 123 -1.72 -5.36 -2.64
CA ILE A 123 -2.80 -6.28 -2.29
C ILE A 123 -3.56 -6.69 -3.56
N GLY A 124 -4.00 -5.72 -4.35
CA GLY A 124 -4.73 -5.96 -5.59
C GLY A 124 -3.93 -6.83 -6.56
N PHE A 125 -2.63 -6.56 -6.68
CA PHE A 125 -1.73 -7.33 -7.53
C PHE A 125 -1.56 -8.78 -7.05
N LEU A 126 -1.42 -9.01 -5.73
CA LEU A 126 -1.32 -10.36 -5.16
C LEU A 126 -2.63 -11.14 -5.36
N MET A 127 -3.77 -10.50 -5.19
CA MET A 127 -5.08 -11.10 -5.48
C MET A 127 -5.19 -11.47 -6.97
N TYR A 128 -4.72 -10.60 -7.86
CA TYR A 128 -4.75 -10.80 -9.31
C TYR A 128 -3.83 -11.93 -9.77
N SER A 129 -2.54 -11.82 -9.45
CA SER A 129 -1.50 -12.67 -10.00
C SER A 129 -1.41 -14.04 -9.33
N GLU A 130 -1.82 -14.15 -8.07
CA GLU A 130 -1.69 -15.38 -7.26
C GLU A 130 -3.05 -15.97 -6.86
N GLY A 131 -4.16 -15.31 -7.19
CA GLY A 131 -5.50 -15.77 -6.83
C GLY A 131 -5.73 -15.76 -5.32
N LEU A 132 -4.96 -14.96 -4.56
CA LEU A 132 -5.16 -14.83 -3.12
C LEU A 132 -6.50 -14.13 -2.85
N ASN A 133 -7.19 -14.57 -1.80
CA ASN A 133 -8.26 -13.75 -1.25
C ASN A 133 -7.67 -12.54 -0.52
N PHE A 134 -8.52 -11.55 -0.27
CA PHE A 134 -8.10 -10.30 0.36
C PHE A 134 -7.40 -10.52 1.71
N ALA A 135 -7.97 -11.35 2.60
CA ALA A 135 -7.40 -11.58 3.93
C ALA A 135 -5.97 -12.15 3.86
N MET A 136 -5.72 -13.07 2.93
CA MET A 136 -4.40 -13.64 2.69
C MET A 136 -3.44 -12.62 2.08
N ALA A 137 -3.88 -11.87 1.07
CA ALA A 137 -3.05 -10.86 0.42
C ALA A 137 -2.65 -9.74 1.40
N PHE A 138 -3.60 -9.24 2.18
CA PHE A 138 -3.38 -8.27 3.24
C PHE A 138 -2.45 -8.83 4.33
N SER A 139 -2.65 -10.08 4.77
CA SER A 139 -1.76 -10.69 5.76
C SER A 139 -0.32 -10.82 5.26
N VAL A 140 -0.11 -11.15 3.99
CA VAL A 140 1.22 -11.19 3.37
C VAL A 140 1.84 -9.80 3.33
N GLU A 141 1.07 -8.81 2.90
CA GLU A 141 1.53 -7.43 2.84
C GLU A 141 1.91 -6.90 4.22
N VAL A 142 1.03 -7.04 5.22
CA VAL A 142 1.26 -6.60 6.61
C VAL A 142 2.40 -7.38 7.27
N ALA A 143 2.55 -8.67 7.01
CA ALA A 143 3.68 -9.44 7.56
C ALA A 143 5.03 -8.98 6.97
N SER A 144 5.01 -8.49 5.74
CA SER A 144 6.17 -7.97 5.02
C SER A 144 6.43 -6.48 5.27
N ALA A 145 5.39 -5.72 5.64
CA ALA A 145 5.45 -4.32 5.97
C ALA A 145 5.77 -4.15 7.47
N PHE A 146 6.92 -3.55 7.77
CA PHE A 146 7.31 -3.04 9.10
C PHE A 146 7.51 -4.11 10.22
N PRO A 147 8.75 -4.60 10.43
CA PRO A 147 9.07 -5.52 11.53
C PRO A 147 9.01 -4.92 12.94
N THR A 148 8.77 -3.61 13.11
CA THR A 148 9.01 -2.90 14.39
C THR A 148 7.84 -2.09 14.96
N ALA A 149 6.66 -2.04 14.33
CA ALA A 149 5.51 -1.44 14.97
C ALA A 149 4.89 -2.45 15.94
N GLY A 150 4.96 -2.16 17.25
CA GLY A 150 4.31 -2.94 18.28
C GLY A 150 2.86 -3.24 17.91
N LYS A 151 2.48 -4.51 18.06
CA LYS A 151 1.11 -5.01 17.95
C LYS A 151 0.22 -4.30 18.98
N SER A 152 -0.34 -3.15 18.64
CA SER A 152 -1.41 -2.54 19.42
C SER A 152 -2.34 -1.79 18.46
N GLY A 153 -3.18 -2.55 17.76
CA GLY A 153 -4.27 -1.94 17.00
C GLY A 153 -4.94 -2.86 15.99
N THR A 154 -4.17 -3.55 15.15
CA THR A 154 -4.73 -4.23 13.96
C THR A 154 -5.05 -5.71 14.15
N SER A 155 -4.47 -6.39 15.14
CA SER A 155 -4.68 -7.84 15.34
C SER A 155 -5.90 -8.20 16.21
N ALA A 156 -6.48 -7.25 16.96
CA ALA A 156 -7.50 -7.54 17.98
C ALA A 156 -8.96 -7.52 17.46
N LEU A 157 -9.20 -7.22 16.18
CA LEU A 157 -10.56 -7.00 15.64
C LEU A 157 -11.06 -8.09 14.69
N PHE A 158 -10.27 -9.11 14.38
CA PHE A 158 -10.66 -10.13 13.39
C PHE A 158 -11.07 -11.49 13.97
N GLU A 159 -11.02 -11.67 15.28
CA GLU A 159 -11.32 -12.96 15.91
C GLU A 159 -12.84 -13.26 16.04
N SER A 160 -13.73 -12.39 15.55
CA SER A 160 -15.16 -12.50 15.79
C SER A 160 -16.07 -12.59 14.56
N ASP A 161 -15.60 -12.99 13.38
CA ASP A 161 -16.52 -13.39 12.30
C ASP A 161 -16.00 -14.60 11.52
N GLY A 162 -16.55 -15.76 11.88
CA GLY A 162 -16.28 -17.04 11.24
C GLY A 162 -16.70 -17.05 9.78
N LEU A 163 -15.73 -16.90 8.87
CA LEU A 163 -15.92 -17.13 7.44
C LEU A 163 -15.66 -18.60 7.12
N ARG A 164 -16.78 -19.32 6.98
CA ARG A 164 -16.88 -20.67 6.44
C ARG A 164 -16.20 -20.74 5.07
N GLN A 165 -15.21 -21.62 4.96
CA GLN A 165 -14.51 -21.96 3.73
C GLN A 165 -15.48 -22.66 2.76
N GLU A 166 -15.63 -22.12 1.56
CA GLU A 166 -16.01 -22.89 0.38
C GLU A 166 -14.75 -22.99 -0.48
N GLY A 167 -14.20 -24.19 -0.57
CA GLY A 167 -12.96 -24.47 -1.28
C GLY A 167 -13.15 -24.58 -2.80
N GLY A 168 -12.06 -24.37 -3.53
CA GLY A 168 -11.83 -24.94 -4.86
C GLY A 168 -11.66 -23.91 -5.99
N GLY A 169 -10.49 -23.94 -6.64
CA GLY A 169 -10.31 -23.23 -7.92
C GLY A 169 -8.87 -22.99 -8.34
N SER A 170 -8.19 -24.06 -8.78
CA SER A 170 -6.88 -24.04 -9.43
C SER A 170 -6.83 -23.15 -10.69
N GLY A 171 -5.78 -22.32 -10.79
CA GLY A 171 -5.16 -21.94 -12.06
C GLY A 171 -5.77 -20.74 -12.80
N VAL A 172 -5.27 -19.53 -12.52
CA VAL A 172 -5.39 -18.38 -13.42
C VAL A 172 -4.13 -18.26 -14.28
N HIS A 173 -3.96 -19.17 -15.24
CA HIS A 173 -3.09 -18.89 -16.38
C HIS A 173 -3.95 -18.35 -17.54
N ALA A 174 -3.66 -17.11 -17.94
CA ALA A 174 -4.10 -16.45 -19.17
C ALA A 174 -5.58 -16.03 -19.31
N ALA A 175 -6.15 -15.38 -18.29
CA ALA A 175 -7.27 -14.46 -18.51
C ALA A 175 -6.76 -13.02 -18.42
N GLY A 176 -6.63 -12.32 -19.56
CA GLY A 176 -6.13 -10.94 -19.58
C GLY A 176 -6.93 -10.02 -18.64
N LEU A 177 -6.27 -8.96 -18.14
CA LEU A 177 -6.77 -8.00 -17.14
C LEU A 177 -8.24 -7.58 -17.32
N GLY A 178 -8.69 -7.43 -18.58
CA GLY A 178 -10.06 -7.06 -18.93
C GLY A 178 -11.17 -8.05 -18.54
N LYS A 179 -10.85 -9.32 -18.25
CA LYS A 179 -11.83 -10.33 -17.77
C LYS A 179 -11.81 -10.49 -16.24
N TRP A 180 -10.74 -10.09 -15.56
CA TRP A 180 -10.59 -10.25 -14.12
C TRP A 180 -11.31 -9.14 -13.32
N LEU A 181 -11.27 -7.89 -13.80
CA LEU A 181 -11.92 -6.76 -13.12
C LEU A 181 -13.43 -7.00 -12.90
N PRO A 182 -14.23 -7.44 -13.89
CA PRO A 182 -15.67 -7.63 -13.66
C PRO A 182 -16.01 -8.79 -12.73
N SER A 183 -15.19 -9.85 -12.66
CA SER A 183 -15.45 -11.02 -11.80
C SER A 183 -15.29 -10.71 -10.31
N LEU A 184 -14.40 -9.78 -9.95
CA LEU A 184 -14.27 -9.27 -8.57
C LEU A 184 -15.35 -8.25 -8.20
N TRP A 185 -16.06 -7.68 -9.18
CA TRP A 185 -17.19 -6.78 -8.94
C TRP A 185 -18.51 -7.52 -8.70
N SER A 186 -18.67 -8.72 -9.28
CA SER A 186 -19.83 -9.59 -9.04
C SER A 186 -19.75 -10.28 -7.67
N CYS A 187 -18.53 -10.61 -7.23
CA CYS A 187 -18.28 -10.94 -5.84
C CYS A 187 -18.36 -9.62 -5.05
N ARG A 188 -19.40 -9.42 -4.23
CA ARG A 188 -19.48 -8.30 -3.27
C ARG A 188 -18.39 -8.43 -2.20
N SER A 189 -17.14 -8.43 -2.61
CA SER A 189 -15.98 -8.31 -1.76
C SER A 189 -15.92 -6.84 -1.36
N LEU A 190 -16.70 -6.51 -0.34
CA LEU A 190 -16.56 -5.32 0.50
C LEU A 190 -15.11 -5.01 0.95
N PRO A 191 -14.10 -5.90 1.00
CA PRO A 191 -12.82 -5.58 1.61
C PRO A 191 -11.98 -4.48 0.97
N LEU A 192 -11.97 -4.29 -0.36
CA LEU A 192 -11.14 -3.23 -0.97
C LEU A 192 -11.73 -1.83 -0.74
N LEU A 193 -13.06 -1.69 -0.85
CA LEU A 193 -13.76 -0.46 -0.48
C LEU A 193 -13.74 -0.24 1.05
N TRP A 194 -13.70 -1.31 1.85
CA TRP A 194 -13.57 -1.25 3.30
C TRP A 194 -12.15 -0.91 3.75
N VAL A 195 -11.09 -1.39 3.08
CA VAL A 195 -9.72 -0.89 3.27
C VAL A 195 -9.68 0.60 3.02
N LEU A 196 -10.33 1.09 1.96
CA LEU A 196 -10.42 2.53 1.71
C LEU A 196 -11.31 3.26 2.73
N SER A 197 -12.27 2.58 3.38
CA SER A 197 -13.21 3.18 4.35
C SER A 197 -12.80 3.07 5.83
N GLN A 198 -11.75 2.33 6.18
CA GLN A 198 -11.31 2.09 7.57
C GLN A 198 -10.12 2.96 8.01
N TRP A 199 -9.68 3.89 7.17
CA TRP A 199 -8.66 4.88 7.52
C TRP A 199 -9.25 6.29 7.68
N HIS A 200 -10.46 6.33 8.26
CA HIS A 200 -11.06 7.48 8.95
C HIS A 200 -11.08 7.17 10.44
#